data_AF-X1DG44-F1
#
_entry.id   AF-X1DG44-F1
#
_cell.length_a   1.000
_cell.length_b   1.000
_cell.length_c   1.000
_cell.angle_alpha   90.00
_cell.angle_beta   90.00
_cell.angle_gamma   90.00
#
_symmetry.space_group_name_H-M   'P 1'
#
loop_
_entity.id
_entity.type
_entity.pdbx_description
1 polymer ?
#
loop_
_entity_poly.entity_id
_entity_poly.type
_entity_poly.pdbx_seq_one_letter_code
_entity_poly.pdbx_strand_id
1 'polypeptide(L)'
;ASIYTGIRPAFLLAILSRESGLGRNIGTGTWRVDMKPSQRKYYIEICDKLGISPDKYPVSKKVWYGWGGAMGPAQFLPATWLGYETRVTEITGNNPPSPWNVKDAFVAAALYLVNKGANQQTHYVEWKSAMIYLAGSNWSKPYLAFYGDQVMALATQFQREVDILEQE
;
A
#
# COMPACT_ATOMS: atom_id res chain seq x y z
N ALA A 1 -12.22 -5.03 1.86
CA ALA A 1 -10.98 -5.12 2.67
C ALA A 1 -11.30 -5.24 4.15
N SER A 2 -11.84 -4.21 4.80
CA SER A 2 -12.12 -4.20 6.25
C SER A 2 -12.94 -5.37 6.77
N ILE A 3 -14.03 -5.76 6.10
CA ILE A 3 -14.83 -6.93 6.47
C ILE A 3 -13.99 -8.23 6.52
N TYR A 4 -13.02 -8.38 5.62
CA TYR A 4 -12.21 -9.60 5.50
C TYR A 4 -10.98 -9.62 6.41
N THR A 5 -10.51 -8.46 6.85
CA THR A 5 -9.23 -8.35 7.58
C THR A 5 -9.36 -7.77 8.98
N GLY A 6 -10.50 -7.17 9.32
CA GLY A 6 -10.70 -6.45 10.59
C GLY A 6 -9.93 -5.13 10.69
N ILE A 7 -9.38 -4.60 9.59
CA ILE A 7 -8.73 -3.29 9.60
C ILE A 7 -9.77 -2.17 9.65
N ARG A 8 -9.52 -1.14 10.45
CA ARG A 8 -10.38 0.05 10.52
C ARG A 8 -10.41 0.76 9.14
N PRO A 9 -11.59 0.96 8.53
CA PRO A 9 -11.70 1.55 7.18
C PRO A 9 -10.99 2.90 7.06
N ALA A 10 -11.19 3.79 8.03
CA ALA A 10 -10.58 5.13 8.03
C ALA A 10 -9.05 5.09 8.10
N PHE A 11 -8.46 4.13 8.82
CA PHE A 11 -7.00 3.95 8.85
C PHE A 11 -6.46 3.46 7.50
N LEU A 12 -7.12 2.50 6.86
CA LEU A 12 -6.73 2.03 5.52
C LEU A 12 -6.80 3.16 4.48
N LEU A 13 -7.87 3.97 4.52
CA LEU A 13 -8.02 5.14 3.65
C LEU A 13 -6.90 6.17 3.89
N ALA A 14 -6.52 6.40 5.14
CA ALA A 14 -5.42 7.31 5.47
C ALA A 14 -4.09 6.87 4.87
N ILE A 15 -3.74 5.58 5.00
CA ILE A 15 -2.54 5.01 4.36
C ILE A 15 -2.59 5.25 2.85
N LEU A 16 -3.65 4.83 2.17
CA LEU A 16 -3.71 4.90 0.71
C LEU A 16 -3.85 6.33 0.17
N SER A 17 -4.42 7.23 0.96
CA SER A 17 -4.41 8.67 0.70
C SER A 17 -2.97 9.22 0.75
N ARG A 18 -2.18 8.85 1.76
CA ARG A 18 -0.76 9.23 1.87
C ARG A 18 0.10 8.63 0.77
N GLU A 19 -0.13 7.37 0.40
CA GLU A 19 0.70 6.67 -0.58
C GLU A 19 0.48 7.17 -2.02
N SER A 20 -0.76 7.43 -2.42
CA SER A 20 -1.07 7.70 -3.83
C SER A 20 -2.24 8.65 -4.05
N GLY A 21 -2.75 9.29 -3.00
CA GLY A 21 -4.01 10.04 -3.09
C GLY A 21 -5.17 9.14 -3.53
N LEU A 22 -5.25 7.93 -2.97
CA LEU A 22 -6.25 6.91 -3.31
C LEU A 22 -6.15 6.44 -4.78
N GLY A 23 -4.94 6.29 -5.29
CA GLY A 23 -4.67 5.81 -6.65
C GLY A 23 -4.62 6.90 -7.72
N ARG A 24 -4.79 8.17 -7.36
CA ARG A 24 -4.65 9.30 -8.31
C ARG A 24 -3.21 9.51 -8.78
N ASN A 25 -2.24 9.16 -7.93
CA ASN A 25 -0.81 9.34 -8.18
C ASN A 25 -0.06 8.02 -7.96
N ILE A 26 0.02 7.19 -9.00
CA ILE A 26 0.68 5.87 -8.95
C ILE A 26 2.14 5.88 -9.44
N GLY A 27 2.68 7.07 -9.72
CA GLY A 27 4.04 7.29 -10.18
C GLY A 27 4.16 7.61 -11.67
N THR A 28 5.35 8.04 -12.06
CA THR A 28 5.74 8.41 -13.44
C THR A 28 7.08 7.81 -13.84
N GLY A 29 7.66 6.97 -12.98
CA GLY A 29 8.93 6.31 -13.19
C GLY A 29 8.80 5.04 -14.04
N THR A 30 9.95 4.49 -14.40
CA THR A 30 10.07 3.25 -15.18
C THR A 30 10.84 2.20 -14.40
N TRP A 31 10.47 0.93 -14.56
CA TRP A 31 11.11 -0.16 -13.84
C TRP A 31 12.60 -0.35 -14.19
N ARG A 32 13.05 0.06 -15.38
CA ARG A 32 14.48 -0.03 -15.76
C ARG A 32 15.36 0.99 -15.07
N VAL A 33 14.83 2.15 -14.75
CA VAL A 33 15.61 3.27 -14.19
C VAL A 33 15.37 3.42 -12.69
N ASP A 34 14.12 3.40 -12.28
CA ASP A 34 13.71 3.82 -10.93
C ASP A 34 13.65 2.66 -9.94
N MET A 35 13.42 1.44 -10.43
CA MET A 35 13.29 0.27 -9.58
C MET A 35 14.66 -0.36 -9.29
N LYS A 36 14.86 -0.70 -8.01
CA LYS A 36 16.03 -1.45 -7.54
C LYS A 36 16.20 -2.74 -8.35
N PRO A 37 17.39 -3.07 -8.87
CA PRO A 37 17.61 -4.25 -9.72
C PRO A 37 17.06 -5.56 -9.14
N SER A 38 17.18 -5.77 -7.83
CA SER A 38 16.68 -6.98 -7.16
C SER A 38 15.15 -7.14 -7.17
N GLN A 39 14.40 -6.07 -7.48
CA GLN A 39 12.94 -6.08 -7.58
C GLN A 39 12.45 -6.36 -9.02
N ARG A 40 13.31 -6.16 -10.03
CA ARG A 40 12.91 -6.19 -11.45
C ARG A 40 12.42 -7.56 -11.91
N LYS A 41 13.03 -8.64 -11.42
CA LYS A 41 12.59 -10.01 -11.76
C LYS A 41 11.14 -10.27 -11.31
N TYR A 42 10.79 -9.80 -10.11
CA TYR A 42 9.44 -9.95 -9.56
C TYR A 42 8.45 -9.04 -10.31
N TYR A 43 8.90 -7.86 -10.74
CA TYR A 43 8.08 -6.97 -11.56
C TYR A 43 7.73 -7.62 -12.90
N ILE A 44 8.73 -8.18 -13.58
CA ILE A 44 8.53 -8.90 -14.84
C ILE A 44 7.57 -10.08 -14.63
N GLU A 45 7.77 -10.88 -13.57
CA GLU A 45 6.87 -11.98 -13.22
C GLU A 45 5.40 -11.52 -13.06
N ILE A 46 5.17 -10.40 -12.36
CA ILE A 46 3.82 -9.83 -12.21
C ILE A 46 3.24 -9.41 -13.56
N CYS A 47 4.04 -8.73 -14.39
CA CYS A 47 3.59 -8.30 -15.72
C CYS A 47 3.26 -9.49 -16.63
N ASP A 48 4.08 -10.54 -16.59
CA ASP A 48 3.87 -11.77 -17.36
C ASP A 48 2.58 -12.47 -16.93
N LYS A 49 2.35 -12.63 -15.61
CA LYS A 49 1.09 -13.19 -15.08
C LYS A 49 -0.12 -12.40 -15.57
N LEU A 50 -0.04 -11.07 -15.55
CA LEU A 50 -1.13 -10.17 -15.97
C LEU A 50 -1.28 -10.06 -17.50
N GLY A 51 -0.36 -10.62 -18.29
CA GLY A 51 -0.37 -10.49 -19.75
C GLY A 51 -0.15 -9.06 -20.24
N ILE A 52 0.60 -8.24 -19.49
CA ILE A 52 0.82 -6.82 -19.77
C ILE A 52 2.29 -6.53 -20.12
N SER A 53 2.51 -5.49 -20.92
CA SER A 53 3.88 -5.02 -21.19
C SER A 53 4.42 -4.24 -19.99
N PRO A 54 5.58 -4.62 -19.42
CA PRO A 54 6.17 -3.94 -18.26
C PRO A 54 6.50 -2.46 -18.51
N ASP A 55 6.59 -2.05 -19.78
CA ASP A 55 7.00 -0.71 -20.20
C ASP A 55 5.84 0.28 -20.26
N LYS A 56 4.61 -0.23 -20.21
CA LYS A 56 3.39 0.58 -20.24
C LYS A 56 2.84 0.91 -18.85
N TYR A 57 3.40 0.31 -17.80
CA TYR A 57 2.89 0.44 -16.44
C TYR A 57 3.87 1.23 -15.57
N PRO A 58 3.40 2.34 -14.97
CA PRO A 58 4.27 3.21 -14.20
C PRO A 58 4.58 2.62 -12.84
N VAL A 59 5.73 3.05 -12.32
CA VAL A 59 6.16 2.82 -10.94
C VAL A 59 6.57 4.14 -10.29
N SER A 60 6.75 4.15 -8.97
CA SER A 60 7.28 5.31 -8.28
C SER A 60 8.68 5.69 -8.78
N LYS A 61 8.92 6.99 -8.88
CA LYS A 61 10.21 7.52 -9.34
C LYS A 61 11.24 7.42 -8.22
N LYS A 62 12.50 7.15 -8.58
CA LYS A 62 13.57 7.16 -7.58
C LYS A 62 13.88 8.58 -7.10
N VAL A 63 14.25 8.69 -5.84
CA VAL A 63 14.83 9.90 -5.25
C VAL A 63 16.36 9.86 -5.38
N TRP A 64 17.03 10.99 -5.14
CA TRP A 64 18.49 11.11 -5.33
C TRP A 64 19.31 10.15 -4.46
N TYR A 65 18.80 9.77 -3.28
CA TYR A 65 19.49 8.92 -2.30
C TYR A 65 19.02 7.46 -2.30
N GLY A 66 18.18 7.05 -3.25
CA GLY A 66 17.53 5.75 -3.16
C GLY A 66 16.89 5.27 -4.45
N TRP A 67 15.93 4.37 -4.28
CA TRP A 67 15.18 3.74 -5.36
C TRP A 67 13.70 4.08 -5.23
N GLY A 68 13.00 4.07 -6.36
CA GLY A 68 11.55 3.97 -6.43
C GLY A 68 11.18 2.53 -6.80
N GLY A 69 10.26 2.38 -7.74
CA GLY A 69 9.80 1.06 -8.20
C GLY A 69 8.59 0.52 -7.44
N ALA A 70 7.94 1.34 -6.61
CA ALA A 70 6.69 0.97 -5.98
C ALA A 70 5.54 1.02 -7.01
N MET A 71 4.61 0.07 -6.92
CA MET A 71 3.56 -0.12 -7.92
C MET A 71 2.20 0.30 -7.39
N GLY A 72 1.40 0.94 -8.24
CA GLY A 72 -0.04 1.12 -8.07
C GLY A 72 -0.48 1.90 -6.82
N PRO A 73 -1.78 1.86 -6.47
CA PRO A 73 -2.33 2.66 -5.39
C PRO A 73 -1.72 2.38 -4.00
N ALA A 74 -1.32 1.14 -3.74
CA ALA A 74 -0.71 0.75 -2.48
C ALA A 74 0.79 1.05 -2.41
N GLN A 75 1.43 1.46 -3.51
CA GLN A 75 2.88 1.70 -3.57
C GLN A 75 3.69 0.49 -3.04
N PHE A 76 3.29 -0.73 -3.41
CA PHE A 76 4.03 -1.94 -3.03
C PHE A 76 5.24 -2.18 -3.93
N LEU A 77 6.34 -2.60 -3.32
CA LEU A 77 7.44 -3.20 -4.09
C LEU A 77 6.99 -4.55 -4.67
N PRO A 78 7.52 -4.95 -5.84
CA PRO A 78 7.18 -6.22 -6.49
C PRO A 78 7.24 -7.47 -5.60
N ALA A 79 8.33 -7.65 -4.85
CA ALA A 79 8.46 -8.80 -3.95
C ALA A 79 7.38 -8.80 -2.85
N THR A 80 7.01 -7.61 -2.35
CA THR A 80 5.95 -7.48 -1.35
C THR A 80 4.61 -7.88 -1.95
N TRP A 81 4.29 -7.41 -3.16
CA TRP A 81 3.05 -7.79 -3.87
C TRP A 81 2.91 -9.31 -4.00
N LEU A 82 3.93 -9.98 -4.52
CA LEU A 82 3.93 -11.44 -4.68
C LEU A 82 3.70 -12.17 -3.35
N GLY A 83 4.18 -11.62 -2.22
CA GLY A 83 3.93 -12.20 -0.89
C GLY A 83 2.47 -12.15 -0.43
N TYR A 84 1.62 -11.35 -1.07
CA TYR A 84 0.20 -11.22 -0.74
C TYR A 84 -0.74 -11.65 -1.89
N GLU A 85 -0.23 -11.89 -3.10
CA GLU A 85 -1.06 -12.10 -4.30
C GLU A 85 -2.13 -13.18 -4.10
N THR A 86 -1.79 -14.33 -3.53
CA THR A 86 -2.74 -15.44 -3.31
C THR A 86 -3.92 -15.02 -2.42
N ARG A 87 -3.63 -14.36 -1.29
CA ARG A 87 -4.67 -13.88 -0.37
C ARG A 87 -5.50 -12.75 -0.96
N VAL A 88 -4.91 -11.96 -1.86
CA VAL A 88 -5.66 -10.96 -2.62
C VAL A 88 -6.64 -11.65 -3.54
N THR A 89 -6.21 -12.63 -4.34
CA THR A 89 -7.08 -13.46 -5.20
C THR A 89 -8.24 -14.06 -4.42
N GLU A 90 -7.97 -14.66 -3.27
CA GLU A 90 -8.98 -15.28 -2.40
C GLU A 90 -10.08 -14.29 -1.97
N ILE A 91 -9.70 -13.05 -1.66
CA ILE A 91 -10.63 -12.03 -1.14
C ILE A 91 -11.32 -11.27 -2.27
N THR A 92 -10.63 -10.97 -3.36
CA THR A 92 -11.16 -10.11 -4.42
C THR A 92 -11.81 -10.88 -5.56
N GLY A 93 -11.44 -12.13 -5.77
CA GLY A 93 -11.83 -12.98 -6.90
C GLY A 93 -11.06 -12.69 -8.19
N ASN A 94 -10.18 -11.68 -8.21
CA ASN A 94 -9.39 -11.37 -9.41
C ASN A 94 -8.22 -12.34 -9.54
N ASN A 95 -8.13 -13.04 -10.68
CA ASN A 95 -7.08 -14.02 -10.93
C ASN A 95 -6.50 -13.88 -12.36
N PRO A 96 -5.26 -13.39 -12.52
CA PRO A 96 -4.38 -12.89 -11.46
C PRO A 96 -4.83 -11.51 -10.92
N PRO A 97 -4.57 -11.20 -9.64
CA PRO A 97 -4.84 -9.89 -9.08
C PRO A 97 -3.82 -8.88 -9.58
N SER A 98 -4.19 -7.60 -9.67
CA SER A 98 -3.35 -6.55 -10.23
C SER A 98 -2.97 -5.48 -9.20
N PRO A 99 -1.68 -5.11 -9.04
CA PRO A 99 -1.29 -4.02 -8.14
C PRO A 99 -1.83 -2.66 -8.58
N TRP A 100 -2.25 -2.52 -9.84
CA TRP A 100 -2.87 -1.30 -10.38
C TRP A 100 -4.40 -1.32 -10.31
N ASN A 101 -5.02 -2.44 -9.92
CA ASN A 101 -6.44 -2.49 -9.60
C ASN A 101 -6.66 -1.95 -8.18
N VAL A 102 -7.58 -0.99 -8.03
CA VAL A 102 -7.85 -0.33 -6.74
C VAL A 102 -8.33 -1.33 -5.69
N LYS A 103 -9.25 -2.24 -6.03
CA LYS A 103 -9.77 -3.24 -5.08
C LYS A 103 -8.66 -4.16 -4.58
N ASP A 104 -7.83 -4.67 -5.49
CA ASP A 104 -6.72 -5.57 -5.16
C ASP A 104 -5.65 -4.85 -4.31
N ALA A 105 -5.28 -3.63 -4.69
CA ALA A 105 -4.31 -2.82 -3.94
C ALA A 105 -4.78 -2.51 -2.51
N PHE A 106 -6.07 -2.17 -2.34
CA PHE A 106 -6.65 -1.91 -1.02
C PHE A 106 -6.62 -3.17 -0.14
N VAL A 107 -6.93 -4.34 -0.72
CA VAL A 107 -6.87 -5.61 0.00
C VAL A 107 -5.42 -5.98 0.36
N ALA A 108 -4.48 -5.82 -0.57
CA ALA A 108 -3.05 -6.06 -0.31
C ALA A 108 -2.53 -5.19 0.85
N ALA A 109 -2.83 -3.88 0.84
CA ALA A 109 -2.44 -2.96 1.91
C ALA A 109 -3.08 -3.34 3.24
N ALA A 110 -4.36 -3.69 3.25
CA ALA A 110 -5.07 -4.14 4.45
C ALA A 110 -4.43 -5.41 5.04
N LEU A 111 -4.14 -6.42 4.21
CA LEU A 111 -3.49 -7.65 4.64
C LEU A 111 -2.09 -7.38 5.22
N TYR A 112 -1.33 -6.50 4.59
CA TYR A 112 0.00 -6.12 5.08
C TYR A 112 -0.06 -5.46 6.46
N LEU A 113 -0.93 -4.46 6.62
CA LEU A 113 -1.07 -3.71 7.88
C LEU A 113 -1.59 -4.61 9.01
N VAL A 114 -2.53 -5.50 8.71
CA VAL A 114 -3.05 -6.46 9.70
C VAL A 114 -2.00 -7.47 10.10
N ASN A 115 -1.13 -7.91 9.19
CA ASN A 115 0.06 -8.71 9.53
C ASN A 115 1.05 -7.96 10.46
N LYS A 116 0.85 -6.66 10.72
CA LYS A 116 1.59 -5.84 11.69
C LYS A 116 0.76 -5.47 12.93
N GLY A 117 -0.46 -5.98 13.04
CA GLY A 117 -1.34 -5.82 14.20
C GLY A 117 -2.38 -4.71 14.07
N ALA A 118 -2.54 -4.09 12.90
CA ALA A 118 -3.52 -3.01 12.70
C ALA A 118 -4.99 -3.44 12.96
N ASN A 119 -5.30 -4.74 12.96
CA ASN A 119 -6.62 -5.27 13.33
C ASN A 119 -6.95 -5.12 14.83
N GLN A 120 -5.97 -4.80 15.68
CA GLN A 120 -6.22 -4.44 17.07
C GLN A 120 -6.85 -3.05 17.22
N GLN A 121 -6.80 -2.22 16.17
CA GLN A 121 -7.48 -0.92 16.08
C GLN A 121 -7.18 0.05 17.23
N THR A 122 -6.01 -0.06 17.85
CA THR A 122 -5.54 0.94 18.82
C THR A 122 -4.70 2.00 18.11
N HIS A 123 -4.69 3.22 18.64
CA HIS A 123 -3.91 4.30 18.06
C HIS A 123 -2.43 3.91 17.89
N TYR A 124 -1.82 3.30 18.91
CA TYR A 124 -0.41 2.93 18.89
C TYR A 124 -0.09 1.85 17.83
N VAL A 125 -0.91 0.79 17.74
CA VAL A 125 -0.63 -0.30 16.79
C VAL A 125 -0.88 0.11 15.35
N GLU A 126 -1.86 0.97 15.09
CA GLU A 126 -2.07 1.57 13.77
C GLU A 126 -0.92 2.50 13.39
N TRP A 127 -0.53 3.41 14.27
CA TRP A 127 0.64 4.29 14.07
C TRP A 127 1.91 3.47 13.78
N LYS A 128 2.18 2.44 14.59
CA LYS A 128 3.33 1.55 14.40
C LYS A 128 3.25 0.80 13.07
N SER A 129 2.07 0.32 12.69
CA SER A 129 1.85 -0.38 11.42
C SER A 129 2.09 0.55 10.23
N ALA A 130 1.66 1.81 10.31
CA ALA A 130 1.93 2.85 9.32
C ALA A 130 3.44 3.12 9.19
N MET A 131 4.13 3.24 10.32
CA MET A 131 5.59 3.44 10.34
C MET A 131 6.35 2.25 9.72
N ILE A 132 5.88 1.01 9.93
CA ILE A 132 6.44 -0.18 9.30
C ILE A 132 6.14 -0.20 7.79
N TYR A 133 4.94 0.24 7.38
CA TYR A 133 4.56 0.35 5.97
C TYR A 133 5.53 1.27 5.21
N LEU A 134 5.86 2.43 5.79
CA LEU A 134 6.81 3.38 5.22
C LEU A 134 8.25 2.86 5.22
N ALA A 135 8.72 2.39 6.38
CA ALA A 135 10.15 2.32 6.67
C ALA A 135 10.68 0.90 6.93
N GLY A 136 9.80 -0.11 6.93
CA GLY A 136 10.14 -1.48 7.27
C GLY A 136 10.80 -1.59 8.65
N SER A 137 11.98 -2.21 8.71
CA SER A 137 12.74 -2.36 9.97
C SER A 137 13.22 -1.05 10.58
N ASN A 138 13.21 0.06 9.83
CA ASN A 138 13.60 1.38 10.31
C ASN A 138 12.44 2.16 10.95
N TRP A 139 11.28 1.55 11.17
CA TRP A 139 10.06 2.20 11.67
C TRP A 139 10.24 2.98 12.98
N SER A 140 11.20 2.60 13.83
CA SER A 140 11.43 3.24 15.13
C SER A 140 12.34 4.47 15.05
N LYS A 141 12.80 4.88 13.86
CA LYS A 141 13.66 6.06 13.70
C LYS A 141 12.85 7.34 13.96
N PRO A 142 13.23 8.18 14.94
CA PRO A 142 12.43 9.34 15.34
C PRO A 142 12.14 10.33 14.20
N TYR A 143 13.09 10.56 13.30
CA TYR A 143 12.92 11.50 12.19
C TYR A 143 11.90 11.04 11.13
N LEU A 144 11.40 9.79 11.21
CA LEU A 144 10.33 9.29 10.35
C LEU A 144 8.95 9.38 11.00
N ALA A 145 8.87 9.65 12.31
CA ALA A 145 7.63 9.61 13.10
C ALA A 145 6.52 10.51 12.51
N PHE A 146 6.91 11.61 11.88
CA PHE A 146 6.00 12.55 11.21
C PHE A 146 5.04 11.86 10.23
N TYR A 147 5.46 10.78 9.57
CA TYR A 147 4.61 10.06 8.63
C TYR A 147 3.47 9.36 9.37
N GLY A 148 3.80 8.63 10.45
CA GLY A 148 2.79 7.98 11.29
C GLY A 148 1.81 9.00 11.86
N ASP A 149 2.32 10.14 12.34
CA ASP A 149 1.48 11.22 12.89
C ASP A 149 0.52 11.78 11.84
N GLN A 150 0.99 12.01 10.61
CA GLN A 150 0.15 12.46 9.49
C GLN A 150 -0.89 11.44 9.08
N VAL A 151 -0.55 10.15 9.06
CA VAL A 151 -1.50 9.07 8.80
C VAL A 151 -2.58 9.04 9.88
N MET A 152 -2.22 9.14 11.16
CA MET A 152 -3.20 9.11 12.25
C MET A 152 -4.11 10.34 12.26
N ALA A 153 -3.58 11.51 11.90
CA ALA A 153 -4.38 12.72 11.72
C ALA A 153 -5.43 12.56 10.60
N LEU A 154 -5.02 12.04 9.44
CA LEU A 154 -5.94 11.72 8.33
C LEU A 154 -6.95 10.64 8.72
N ALA A 155 -6.52 9.60 9.43
CA ALA A 155 -7.40 8.53 9.87
C ALA A 155 -8.45 9.02 10.87
N THR A 156 -8.13 10.05 11.66
CA THR A 156 -9.08 10.73 12.53
C THR A 156 -10.08 11.56 11.72
N GLN A 157 -9.62 12.28 10.69
CA GLN A 157 -10.50 13.03 9.81
C GLN A 157 -11.47 12.11 9.08
N PHE A 158 -10.98 11.04 8.44
CA PHE A 158 -11.83 10.08 7.75
C PHE A 158 -12.81 9.37 8.69
N GLN A 159 -12.41 9.09 9.93
CA GLN A 159 -13.34 8.50 10.90
C GLN A 159 -14.50 9.46 11.17
N ARG A 160 -14.24 10.75 11.39
CA ARG A 160 -15.30 11.76 11.58
C ARG A 160 -16.24 11.85 10.39
N GLU A 161 -15.71 11.77 9.17
CA GLU A 161 -16.53 11.80 7.95
C GLU A 161 -17.44 10.55 7.86
N VAL A 162 -16.90 9.37 8.20
CA VAL A 162 -17.70 8.13 8.28
C VAL A 162 -18.78 8.24 9.35
N ASP A 163 -18.43 8.72 10.55
CA ASP A 163 -19.37 8.84 11.67
C ASP A 163 -20.54 9.79 11.35
N ILE A 164 -20.30 10.83 10.54
CA ILE A 164 -21.35 11.73 10.05
C ILE A 164 -22.28 11.00 9.07
N LEU A 165 -21.72 10.26 8.11
CA LEU A 165 -22.49 9.54 7.09
C LEU A 165 -23.30 8.37 7.66
N GLU A 166 -22.87 7.76 8.77
CA GLU A 166 -23.60 6.68 9.44
C GLU A 166 -24.76 7.18 10.32
N GLN A 167 -24.86 8.50 10.56
CA GLN A 167 -25.95 9.12 11.31
C GLN A 167 -27.13 9.57 10.42
N GLU A 168 -26.97 9.50 9.09
CA GLU A 168 -28.02 9.78 8.09
C GLU A 168 -28.77 8.51 7.67
#